data_AF-A0A1G2CDN3-F1
#
_entry.id   AF-A0A1G2CDN3-F1
#
_cell.length_a   1.000
_cell.length_b   1.000
_cell.length_c   1.000
_cell.angle_alpha   90.00
_cell.angle_beta   90.00
_cell.angle_gamma   90.00
#
_symmetry.space_group_name_H-M   'P 1'
#
loop_
_entity.id
_entity.type
_entity.pdbx_description
1 polymer ?
#
loop_
_entity_poly.entity_id
_entity_poly.type
_entity_poly.pdbx_seq_one_letter_code
_entity_poly.pdbx_strand_id
1 'polypeptide(L)'
;MPITSSAKKALRQNKRRRVMNLSRQDAYKSAIKEYRALVGAKKMDEAAVALKKAFKNLDKAAKGKTIKKNKASRLKSRLAKLVKKA
;
A
#
# COMPACT_ATOMS: atom_id res chain seq x y z
N MET A 1 23.02 -21.20 2.92
CA MET A 1 22.38 -22.07 1.91
C MET A 1 21.42 -23.00 2.63
N PRO A 2 20.19 -23.28 2.13
CA PRO A 2 19.24 -24.08 2.89
C PRO A 2 19.70 -25.54 2.92
N ILE A 3 19.89 -26.07 4.14
CA ILE A 3 20.42 -27.43 4.37
C ILE A 3 19.30 -28.46 4.19
N THR A 4 18.14 -28.22 4.79
CA THR A 4 16.98 -29.13 4.73
C THR A 4 16.13 -28.92 3.48
N SER A 5 15.42 -29.97 3.05
CA SER A 5 14.47 -29.92 1.92
C SER A 5 13.33 -28.92 2.16
N SER A 6 12.85 -28.82 3.40
CA SER A 6 11.85 -27.85 3.84
C SER A 6 12.35 -26.41 3.71
N ALA A 7 13.60 -26.15 4.09
CA ALA A 7 14.22 -24.82 3.96
C ALA A 7 14.41 -24.43 2.49
N LYS A 8 14.80 -25.36 1.61
CA LYS A 8 14.89 -25.13 0.15
C LYS A 8 13.52 -24.73 -0.42
N LYS A 9 12.44 -25.41 -0.01
CA LYS A 9 11.05 -25.07 -0.40
C LYS A 9 10.63 -23.70 0.14
N ALA A 10 10.91 -23.41 1.40
CA ALA A 10 10.60 -22.13 2.03
C ALA A 10 11.28 -20.95 1.31
N LEU A 11 12.54 -21.11 0.88
CA LEU A 11 13.26 -20.09 0.10
C LEU A 11 12.56 -19.79 -1.23
N ARG A 12 12.11 -20.81 -1.97
CA ARG A 12 11.35 -20.61 -3.22
C ARG A 12 10.02 -19.88 -2.97
N GLN A 13 9.29 -20.28 -1.94
CA GLN A 13 8.03 -19.64 -1.56
C GLN A 13 8.24 -18.18 -1.14
N ASN A 14 9.30 -17.90 -0.38
CA ASN A 14 9.63 -16.54 0.07
C ASN A 14 9.92 -15.63 -1.13
N LYS A 15 10.76 -16.08 -2.08
CA LYS A 15 11.04 -15.32 -3.31
C LYS A 15 9.76 -14.94 -4.07
N ARG A 16 8.85 -15.90 -4.30
CA ARG A 16 7.54 -15.61 -4.95
C ARG A 16 6.69 -14.62 -4.14
N ARG A 17 6.59 -14.82 -2.82
CA ARG A 17 5.82 -13.92 -1.94
C ARG A 17 6.39 -12.51 -1.92
N ARG A 18 7.73 -12.38 -1.94
CA ARG A 18 8.43 -11.09 -1.97
C ARG A 18 8.04 -10.28 -3.20
N VAL A 19 8.06 -10.87 -4.39
CA VAL A 19 7.68 -10.18 -5.64
C VAL A 19 6.24 -9.65 -5.57
N MET A 20 5.29 -10.48 -5.15
CA MET A 20 3.89 -10.06 -5.02
C MET A 20 3.68 -8.97 -3.96
N ASN A 21 4.39 -9.07 -2.83
CA ASN A 21 4.29 -8.07 -1.76
C ASN A 21 4.93 -6.73 -2.17
N LEU A 22 6.03 -6.77 -2.93
CA LEU A 22 6.69 -5.57 -3.43
C LEU A 22 5.78 -4.81 -4.41
N SER A 23 5.17 -5.51 -5.36
CA SER A 23 4.19 -4.91 -6.28
C SER A 23 3.01 -4.25 -5.54
N ARG A 24 2.43 -4.92 -4.53
CA ARG A 24 1.36 -4.32 -3.70
C ARG A 24 1.85 -3.13 -2.89
N GLN A 25 3.09 -3.20 -2.40
CA GLN A 25 3.71 -2.13 -1.63
C GLN A 25 3.91 -0.87 -2.46
N ASP A 26 4.40 -1.04 -3.68
CA ASP A 26 4.65 0.08 -4.59
C ASP A 26 3.32 0.67 -5.09
N ALA A 27 2.31 -0.16 -5.36
CA ALA A 27 0.98 0.29 -5.79
C ALA A 27 0.26 1.20 -4.78
N TYR A 28 0.37 0.92 -3.46
CA TYR A 28 -0.22 1.83 -2.47
C TYR A 28 0.66 3.07 -2.26
N LYS A 29 1.98 2.95 -2.34
CA LYS A 29 2.90 4.09 -2.18
C LYS A 29 2.76 5.10 -3.33
N SER A 30 2.66 4.62 -4.57
CA SER A 30 2.46 5.47 -5.74
C SER A 30 1.14 6.23 -5.63
N ALA A 31 0.04 5.54 -5.30
CA ALA A 31 -1.27 6.16 -5.10
C ALA A 31 -1.25 7.24 -3.99
N ILE A 32 -0.52 7.00 -2.90
CA ILE A 32 -0.33 8.02 -1.84
C ILE A 32 0.47 9.22 -2.35
N LYS A 33 1.52 8.99 -3.15
CA LYS A 33 2.34 10.07 -3.73
C LYS A 33 1.53 10.92 -4.71
N GLU A 34 0.78 10.27 -5.61
CA GLU A 34 -0.16 10.92 -6.54
C GLU A 34 -1.15 11.81 -5.78
N TYR A 35 -1.82 11.26 -4.76
CA TYR A 35 -2.76 12.02 -3.94
C TYR A 35 -2.12 13.23 -3.25
N ARG A 36 -0.93 13.07 -2.66
CA ARG A 36 -0.21 14.20 -2.02
C ARG A 36 0.15 15.30 -3.01
N ALA A 37 0.56 14.94 -4.23
CA ALA A 37 0.86 15.92 -5.27
C ALA A 37 -0.39 16.70 -5.69
N LEU A 38 -1.52 16.01 -5.86
CA LEU A 38 -2.80 16.65 -6.25
C LEU A 38 -3.33 17.59 -5.16
N VAL A 39 -3.22 17.20 -3.88
CA VAL A 39 -3.61 18.08 -2.78
C VAL A 39 -2.70 19.31 -2.70
N GLY A 40 -1.39 19.16 -2.92
CA GLY A 40 -0.48 20.30 -3.02
C GLY A 40 -0.81 21.25 -4.18
N ALA A 41 -1.33 20.71 -5.28
CA ALA A 41 -1.78 21.48 -6.44
C ALA A 41 -3.21 22.05 -6.32
N LYS A 42 -3.89 21.88 -5.17
CA LYS A 42 -5.27 22.33 -4.90
C LYS A 42 -6.34 21.77 -5.86
N LYS A 43 -6.06 20.67 -6.55
CA LYS A 43 -7.01 20.02 -7.47
C LYS A 43 -7.94 19.05 -6.71
N MET A 44 -8.99 19.58 -6.10
CA MET A 44 -9.81 18.83 -5.15
C MET A 44 -10.62 17.68 -5.78
N ASP A 45 -11.11 17.85 -7.01
CA ASP A 45 -11.89 16.81 -7.69
C ASP A 45 -11.02 15.61 -8.07
N GLU A 46 -9.85 15.86 -8.66
CA GLU A 46 -8.86 14.83 -8.98
C GLU A 46 -8.33 14.14 -7.69
N ALA A 47 -8.15 14.92 -6.61
CA ALA A 47 -7.71 14.39 -5.32
C ALA A 47 -8.74 13.42 -4.69
N ALA A 48 -10.05 13.67 -4.86
CA ALA A 48 -11.09 12.76 -4.37
C ALA A 48 -11.05 11.39 -5.07
N VAL A 49 -10.80 11.38 -6.39
CA VAL A 49 -10.63 10.14 -7.17
C VAL A 49 -9.36 9.41 -6.74
N ALA A 50 -8.25 10.13 -6.59
CA ALA A 50 -6.98 9.56 -6.13
C ALA A 50 -7.08 8.99 -4.70
N LEU A 51 -7.87 9.61 -3.82
CA LEU A 51 -8.13 9.13 -2.47
C LEU A 51 -8.85 7.78 -2.47
N LYS A 52 -9.91 7.64 -3.29
CA LYS A 52 -10.63 6.37 -3.46
C LYS A 52 -9.69 5.25 -3.94
N LYS A 53 -8.82 5.56 -4.91
CA LYS A 53 -7.79 4.63 -5.42
C LYS A 53 -6.79 4.24 -4.32
N ALA A 54 -6.31 5.20 -3.53
CA ALA A 54 -5.39 4.96 -2.42
C ALA A 54 -6.01 4.06 -1.34
N PHE A 55 -7.27 4.29 -0.97
CA PHE A 55 -7.99 3.45 0.00
C PHE A 55 -8.17 2.02 -0.50
N LYS A 56 -8.60 1.84 -1.75
CA LYS A 56 -8.73 0.53 -2.40
C LYS A 56 -7.41 -0.25 -2.36
N ASN A 57 -6.30 0.41 -2.68
CA ASN A 57 -4.97 -0.23 -2.68
C ASN A 57 -4.50 -0.59 -1.26
N LEU A 58 -4.75 0.27 -0.26
CA LEU A 58 -4.42 0.00 1.14
C LEU A 58 -5.20 -1.18 1.71
N ASP A 59 -6.50 -1.26 1.42
CA ASP A 59 -7.35 -2.34 1.90
C ASP A 59 -7.02 -3.67 1.23
N LYS A 60 -6.69 -3.67 -0.07
CA LYS A 60 -6.16 -4.85 -0.76
C LYS A 60 -4.82 -5.31 -0.18
N ALA A 61 -3.92 -4.38 0.14
CA ALA A 61 -2.63 -4.71 0.76
C ALA A 61 -2.80 -5.29 2.18
N ALA A 62 -3.80 -4.82 2.94
CA ALA A 62 -4.15 -5.37 4.24
C ALA A 62 -4.75 -6.77 4.14
N LYS A 63 -5.68 -6.99 3.18
CA LYS A 63 -6.27 -8.31 2.90
C LYS A 63 -5.20 -9.33 2.49
N GLY A 64 -4.25 -8.92 1.66
CA GLY A 64 -3.10 -9.74 1.24
C GLY A 64 -2.03 -9.97 2.32
N LYS A 65 -2.25 -9.49 3.56
CA LYS A 65 -1.30 -9.54 4.68
C LYS A 65 0.06 -8.90 4.37
N THR A 66 0.15 -8.07 3.34
CA THR A 66 1.36 -7.30 3.01
C THR A 66 1.59 -6.19 4.03
N ILE A 67 0.51 -5.63 4.59
CA ILE A 67 0.55 -4.71 5.74
C ILE A 67 -0.43 -5.18 6.83
N LYS A 68 -0.14 -4.84 8.09
CA LYS A 68 -1.08 -5.07 9.21
C LYS A 68 -2.29 -4.15 9.09
N LYS A 69 -3.46 -4.61 9.56
CA LYS A 69 -4.72 -3.84 9.56
C LYS A 69 -4.54 -2.43 10.18
N ASN A 70 -3.85 -2.35 11.31
CA ASN A 70 -3.60 -1.08 12.01
C ASN A 70 -2.75 -0.10 11.18
N LYS A 71 -1.80 -0.60 10.39
CA LYS A 71 -1.01 0.24 9.48
C LYS A 71 -1.90 0.81 8.37
N ALA A 72 -2.79 0.00 7.81
CA ALA A 72 -3.76 0.49 6.83
C ALA A 72 -4.69 1.54 7.44
N SER A 73 -5.28 1.28 8.61
CA SER A 73 -6.16 2.23 9.31
C SER A 73 -5.46 3.55 9.62
N ARG A 74 -4.21 3.51 10.10
CA ARG A 74 -3.41 4.71 10.36
C ARG A 74 -3.16 5.53 9.09
N LEU A 75 -2.85 4.86 7.97
CA LEU A 75 -2.63 5.55 6.70
C LEU A 75 -3.93 6.16 6.17
N LYS A 76 -5.06 5.44 6.22
CA LYS A 76 -6.38 5.97 5.81
C LYS A 76 -6.76 7.22 6.62
N SER A 77 -6.62 7.15 7.95
CA SER A 77 -6.90 8.29 8.84
C SER A 77 -6.03 9.50 8.51
N ARG A 78 -4.73 9.31 8.27
CA ARG A 78 -3.81 10.41 7.92
C ARG A 78 -4.14 11.04 6.57
N LEU A 79 -4.50 10.24 5.57
CA LEU A 79 -4.88 10.77 4.26
C LEU A 79 -6.18 11.57 4.34
N ALA A 80 -7.20 11.07 5.03
CA ALA A 80 -8.45 11.79 5.23
C ALA A 80 -8.25 13.13 5.96
N LYS A 81 -7.39 13.15 6.99
CA LYS A 81 -7.04 14.38 7.72
C LYS A 81 -6.28 15.40 6.87
N LEU A 82 -5.58 14.96 5.83
CA LEU A 82 -4.76 15.82 5.00
C LEU A 82 -5.63 16.78 4.17
N VAL A 83 -6.74 16.30 3.59
CA VAL A 83 -7.73 17.17 2.94
C VAL A 83 -8.44 18.09 3.92
N LYS A 84 -8.73 17.65 5.15
CA LYS A 84 -9.39 18.52 6.15
C LYS A 84 -8.49 19.66 6.65
N LYS A 85 -7.17 19.51 6.52
CA LYS A 85 -6.17 20.48 6.99
C LYS A 85 -5.63 21.37 5.86
N ALA A 86 -5.73 20.93 4.61
CA ALA A 86 -5.34 21.68 3.42
C ALA A 86 -6.45 22.64 3.00
#